data_AF-A0A0D1VM41-F1
#
_entry.id   AF-A0A0D1VM41-F1
#
_cell.length_a   1.000
_cell.length_b   1.000
_cell.length_c   1.000
_cell.angle_alpha   90.00
_cell.angle_beta   90.00
_cell.angle_gamma   90.00
#
_symmetry.space_group_name_H-M   'P 1'
#
loop_
_entity.id
_entity.type
_entity.pdbx_description
1 polymer ?
#
loop_
_entity_poly.entity_id
_entity_poly.type
_entity_poly.pdbx_seq_one_letter_code
_entity_poly.pdbx_strand_id
1 'polypeptide(L)'
;MTSRERPGEDPAGGLEQVFVAQELHVNHDWDRQPLEDVWENIADEFISDDEHDETTPRNSKKGGSAIRNFMRGPEQSDVNLPEADLLEEYCDSADLKLLRTTTSFVPKAVTENINIWLDDRKWNNGQEIYKQIQWFTPLTLYQELKKSGAQPADASRAATDRPSDGNDTASGSDKIPTTQTSADGTNQQDRDQGSENVAARCLIYIHEPDRYNISALIGSAFHQRAAGLRFALDSHFSSRTSIDVSSSSDSYPTFQLAFSLPYLAWRASEEPVNDARHNRHKQPLRAHWDVSLLDPGTVPRHSFIYEAQITFVITGKTDERTWIGYCFDDARHDGESAENAYQQSKDVQAGVDTDPISFGVLDANMPIPRAFEYFIRILVLRLKLIRDEWKTIVRKMTTSIRKYDSEYFPSSKDHLHCRPEDQVVNQQSKVDDSLKLVSVVKSVMIKLLDNLTKIVDACDGFQYRSVPDFLKVPGAGHRNRLLYDLPEIYRELKTLRKELESLAKRVDEFACERKFRLSLQMNQTGSLHRALTEASNELAKNNGALAGITLLYCSPIALGAGIFSMDENVIQSIPRTFGSFMALTVGLGIFEVFGSDEIWPLRKPSEKQDKLFGDNATSLPSS
;
A
#
# COMPACT_ATOMS: atom_id res chain seq x y z
N MET A 1 60.14 -13.55 43.75
CA MET A 1 58.93 -13.95 44.49
C MET A 1 57.78 -14.03 43.49
N THR A 2 57.30 -15.26 43.30
CA THR A 2 56.03 -15.70 42.69
C THR A 2 55.67 -15.23 41.28
N SER A 3 56.09 -16.07 40.31
CA SER A 3 55.38 -16.40 39.08
C SER A 3 53.89 -16.68 39.34
N ARG A 4 53.01 -16.23 38.44
CA ARG A 4 51.58 -16.54 38.51
C ARG A 4 51.11 -17.20 37.21
N GLU A 5 50.44 -18.30 37.44
CA GLU A 5 50.05 -19.37 36.54
C GLU A 5 48.94 -18.97 35.55
N ARG A 6 48.94 -19.64 34.40
CA ARG A 6 47.78 -19.81 33.53
C ARG A 6 46.91 -20.96 34.05
N PRO A 7 45.59 -20.82 34.00
CA PRO A 7 44.67 -21.92 33.67
C PRO A 7 44.01 -21.58 32.31
N GLY A 8 43.51 -22.48 31.48
CA GLY A 8 43.22 -23.90 31.57
C GLY A 8 42.33 -24.13 30.34
N GLU A 9 42.72 -25.06 29.49
CA GLU A 9 41.94 -25.48 28.33
C GLU A 9 40.76 -26.33 28.78
N ASP A 10 39.60 -26.16 28.14
CA ASP A 10 38.61 -27.22 27.99
C ASP A 10 37.96 -27.09 26.59
N PRO A 11 37.67 -28.22 25.90
CA PRO A 11 37.19 -28.23 24.52
C PRO A 11 35.67 -28.44 24.47
N ALA A 12 34.99 -27.76 23.53
CA ALA A 12 33.64 -28.12 23.13
C ALA A 12 33.47 -27.87 21.64
N GLY A 13 33.16 -28.96 20.92
CA GLY A 13 33.03 -29.00 19.47
C GLY A 13 31.78 -28.29 18.94
N GLY A 14 31.85 -27.96 17.66
CA GLY A 14 30.75 -27.40 16.89
C GLY A 14 30.94 -27.70 15.41
N LEU A 15 30.12 -28.64 14.92
CA LEU A 15 29.89 -29.11 13.57
C LEU A 15 30.10 -28.05 12.45
N GLU A 16 31.07 -28.29 11.56
CA GLU A 16 31.08 -27.72 10.21
C GLU A 16 30.21 -28.57 9.27
N GLN A 17 29.12 -27.99 8.76
CA GLN A 17 28.41 -28.53 7.60
C GLN A 17 29.07 -28.00 6.32
N VAL A 18 29.73 -28.92 5.61
CA VAL A 18 30.22 -28.74 4.24
C VAL A 18 29.03 -28.92 3.29
N PHE A 19 28.58 -27.85 2.64
CA PHE A 19 27.69 -27.93 1.48
C PHE A 19 28.53 -28.09 0.22
N VAL A 20 28.45 -29.27 -0.39
CA VAL A 20 28.96 -29.58 -1.73
C VAL A 20 27.92 -29.13 -2.74
N ALA A 21 28.23 -28.13 -3.56
CA ALA A 21 27.45 -27.79 -4.75
C ALA A 21 27.87 -28.72 -5.89
N GLN A 22 26.92 -29.48 -6.42
CA GLN A 22 27.11 -30.39 -7.55
C GLN A 22 26.61 -29.69 -8.82
N GLU A 23 27.53 -29.27 -9.68
CA GLU A 23 27.23 -28.73 -11.01
C GLU A 23 26.73 -29.85 -11.93
N LEU A 24 25.50 -29.72 -12.43
CA LEU A 24 24.95 -30.53 -13.51
C LEU A 24 25.13 -29.77 -14.82
N HIS A 25 26.12 -30.20 -15.62
CA HIS A 25 26.25 -29.83 -17.02
C HIS A 25 25.16 -30.56 -17.84
N VAL A 26 24.19 -29.81 -18.36
CA VAL A 26 23.24 -30.30 -19.37
C VAL A 26 23.58 -29.63 -20.69
N ASN A 27 24.04 -30.44 -21.64
CA ASN A 27 24.25 -30.08 -23.04
C ASN A 27 22.88 -30.00 -23.73
N HIS A 28 22.51 -28.83 -24.24
CA HIS A 28 21.42 -28.71 -25.21
C HIS A 28 21.87 -27.93 -26.43
N ASP A 29 22.14 -28.71 -27.48
CA ASP A 29 22.34 -28.28 -28.85
C ASP A 29 20.96 -28.24 -29.52
N TRP A 30 20.49 -27.06 -29.92
CA TRP A 30 19.32 -26.87 -30.76
C TRP A 30 19.64 -25.80 -31.81
N ASP A 31 19.57 -26.22 -33.07
CA ASP A 31 19.68 -25.39 -34.26
C ASP A 31 18.73 -24.18 -34.19
N ARG A 32 19.30 -22.96 -34.18
CA ARG A 32 18.55 -21.70 -34.22
C ARG A 32 18.20 -21.35 -35.68
N GLN A 33 16.91 -21.31 -35.99
CA GLN A 33 16.43 -20.42 -37.06
C GLN A 33 16.54 -18.95 -36.60
N PRO A 34 16.70 -17.97 -37.51
CA PRO A 34 16.82 -16.57 -37.13
C PRO A 34 15.52 -16.08 -36.49
N LEU A 35 15.56 -15.70 -35.21
CA LEU A 35 14.40 -15.18 -34.49
C LEU A 35 13.86 -13.86 -35.09
N GLU A 36 14.64 -13.15 -35.90
CA GLU A 36 14.28 -11.83 -36.43
C GLU A 36 13.01 -11.86 -37.32
N ASP A 37 12.80 -12.93 -38.09
CA ASP A 37 11.65 -13.06 -39.01
C ASP A 37 10.31 -13.33 -38.29
N VAL A 38 10.33 -13.82 -37.04
CA VAL A 38 9.11 -14.09 -36.25
C VAL A 38 8.54 -12.81 -35.65
N TRP A 39 9.38 -11.79 -35.40
CA TRP A 39 8.99 -10.60 -34.66
C TRP A 39 8.52 -9.44 -35.54
N GLU A 40 9.03 -9.30 -36.77
CA GLU A 40 8.47 -8.35 -37.75
C GLU A 40 6.99 -8.66 -38.04
N ASN A 41 6.61 -9.94 -38.05
CA ASN A 41 5.23 -10.38 -38.22
C ASN A 41 4.28 -9.94 -37.08
N ILE A 42 4.76 -9.72 -35.84
CA ILE A 42 3.91 -9.33 -34.70
C ILE A 42 3.69 -7.80 -34.67
N ALA A 43 4.69 -7.01 -35.06
CA ALA A 43 4.52 -5.57 -35.24
C ALA A 43 3.56 -5.27 -36.39
N ASP A 44 3.62 -6.07 -37.46
CA ASP A 44 2.68 -5.99 -38.58
C ASP A 44 1.30 -6.59 -38.24
N GLU A 45 1.16 -7.63 -37.41
CA GLU A 45 -0.16 -8.05 -36.86
C GLU A 45 -0.80 -6.95 -36.02
N PHE A 46 -0.01 -6.13 -35.31
CA PHE A 46 -0.50 -4.94 -34.60
C PHE A 46 -0.96 -3.79 -35.51
N ILE A 47 -0.58 -3.83 -36.80
CA ILE A 47 -0.80 -2.78 -37.82
C ILE A 47 -1.78 -3.24 -38.93
N SER A 48 -1.92 -4.53 -39.22
CA SER A 48 -2.60 -5.07 -40.41
C SER A 48 -4.02 -5.61 -40.21
N ASP A 49 -4.52 -5.68 -38.97
CA ASP A 49 -5.73 -6.46 -38.66
C ASP A 49 -7.09 -5.77 -38.94
N ASP A 50 -7.18 -4.65 -39.69
CA ASP A 50 -8.45 -3.89 -39.76
C ASP A 50 -8.78 -3.24 -41.13
N GLU A 51 -8.62 -3.96 -42.26
CA GLU A 51 -9.21 -3.52 -43.56
C GLU A 51 -9.87 -4.62 -44.41
N HIS A 52 -10.33 -5.73 -43.82
CA HIS A 52 -11.05 -6.77 -44.57
C HIS A 52 -12.49 -7.07 -44.08
N ASP A 53 -13.41 -6.56 -44.89
CA ASP A 53 -14.77 -6.98 -45.23
C ASP A 53 -15.58 -7.82 -44.22
N GLU A 54 -16.66 -7.21 -43.75
CA GLU A 54 -17.44 -7.53 -42.55
C GLU A 54 -18.50 -8.64 -42.77
N THR A 55 -18.21 -9.70 -43.55
CA THR A 55 -19.26 -10.65 -43.99
C THR A 55 -19.07 -12.13 -43.63
N THR A 56 -18.10 -12.52 -42.78
CA THR A 56 -17.95 -13.94 -42.38
C THR A 56 -18.22 -14.18 -40.89
N PRO A 57 -19.09 -15.14 -40.50
CA PRO A 57 -19.45 -15.35 -39.10
C PRO A 57 -18.32 -16.01 -38.29
N ARG A 58 -17.95 -15.29 -37.23
CA ARG A 58 -17.11 -15.63 -36.07
C ARG A 58 -16.97 -17.13 -35.77
N ASN A 59 -15.81 -17.69 -36.11
CA ASN A 59 -15.13 -18.65 -35.25
C ASN A 59 -13.94 -17.95 -34.61
N SER A 60 -13.93 -17.95 -33.28
CA SER A 60 -13.07 -17.17 -32.38
C SER A 60 -11.57 -17.24 -32.71
N LYS A 61 -11.06 -16.25 -33.45
CA LYS A 61 -9.63 -15.92 -33.37
C LYS A 61 -9.39 -15.31 -31.99
N LYS A 62 -8.57 -15.99 -31.18
CA LYS A 62 -8.05 -15.55 -29.88
C LYS A 62 -7.15 -14.33 -30.06
N GLY A 63 -7.71 -13.18 -30.44
CA GLY A 63 -7.01 -11.90 -30.30
C GLY A 63 -6.91 -11.60 -28.81
N GLY A 64 -5.77 -11.91 -28.18
CA GLY A 64 -5.48 -11.45 -26.82
C GLY A 64 -5.51 -9.93 -26.78
N SER A 65 -5.92 -9.33 -25.65
CA SER A 65 -5.92 -7.88 -25.53
C SER A 65 -4.49 -7.33 -25.71
N ALA A 66 -4.37 -6.11 -26.25
CA ALA A 66 -3.09 -5.47 -26.47
C ALA A 66 -2.23 -5.40 -25.20
N ILE A 67 -2.86 -5.28 -24.02
CA ILE A 67 -2.19 -5.26 -22.73
C ILE A 67 -1.57 -6.62 -22.44
N ARG A 68 -2.29 -7.72 -22.64
CA ARG A 68 -1.77 -9.08 -22.41
C ARG A 68 -0.63 -9.41 -23.37
N ASN A 69 -0.77 -9.04 -24.65
CA ASN A 69 0.29 -9.22 -25.63
C ASN A 69 1.52 -8.39 -25.26
N PHE A 70 1.31 -7.15 -24.79
CA PHE A 70 2.38 -6.30 -24.33
C PHE A 70 3.06 -6.87 -23.09
N MET A 71 2.33 -7.30 -22.06
CA MET A 71 2.89 -7.76 -20.78
C MET A 71 3.63 -9.10 -20.89
N ARG A 72 3.39 -9.86 -21.95
CA ARG A 72 4.06 -11.15 -22.20
C ARG A 72 5.57 -10.99 -22.35
N GLY A 73 6.33 -11.60 -21.44
CA GLY A 73 7.77 -11.79 -21.62
C GLY A 73 8.09 -12.77 -22.75
N PRO A 74 9.30 -12.72 -23.34
CA PRO A 74 9.69 -13.60 -24.46
C PRO A 74 9.60 -15.10 -24.13
N GLU A 75 9.69 -15.47 -22.85
CA GLU A 75 9.70 -16.86 -22.38
C GLU A 75 8.43 -17.27 -21.61
N GLN A 76 7.43 -16.38 -21.49
CA GLN A 76 6.24 -16.64 -20.66
C GLN A 76 5.08 -17.22 -21.47
N SER A 77 4.40 -18.21 -20.89
CA SER A 77 3.20 -18.85 -21.44
C SER A 77 1.93 -18.01 -21.22
N ASP A 78 1.01 -18.08 -22.19
CA ASP A 78 -0.27 -17.34 -22.23
C ASP A 78 -1.22 -17.65 -21.08
N VAL A 79 -1.02 -18.78 -20.40
CA VAL A 79 -2.03 -19.38 -19.53
C VAL A 79 -2.16 -18.67 -18.18
N ASN A 80 -1.14 -17.92 -17.73
CA ASN A 80 -1.19 -17.23 -16.43
C ASN A 80 -0.25 -16.01 -16.38
N LEU A 81 -0.82 -14.82 -16.56
CA LEU A 81 -0.12 -13.53 -16.48
C LEU A 81 -0.87 -12.61 -15.51
N PRO A 82 -0.73 -12.81 -14.18
CA PRO A 82 -1.45 -12.03 -13.19
C PRO A 82 -1.17 -10.51 -13.30
N GLU A 83 0.02 -10.15 -13.77
CA GLU A 83 0.41 -8.75 -14.01
C GLU A 83 -0.41 -8.14 -15.16
N ALA A 84 -0.72 -8.93 -16.19
CA ALA A 84 -1.59 -8.52 -17.28
C ALA A 84 -3.04 -8.41 -16.81
N ASP A 85 -3.51 -9.36 -15.99
CA ASP A 85 -4.88 -9.35 -15.46
C ASP A 85 -5.14 -8.07 -14.65
N LEU A 86 -4.19 -7.66 -13.80
CA LEU A 86 -4.28 -6.45 -13.00
C LEU A 86 -4.38 -5.19 -13.87
N LEU A 87 -3.56 -5.09 -14.92
CA LEU A 87 -3.57 -3.95 -15.83
C LEU A 87 -4.81 -3.93 -16.73
N GLU A 88 -5.29 -5.08 -17.19
CA GLU A 88 -6.54 -5.18 -17.95
C GLU A 88 -7.73 -4.76 -17.09
N GLU A 89 -7.78 -5.17 -15.83
CA GLU A 89 -8.83 -4.76 -14.89
C GLU A 89 -8.81 -3.24 -14.65
N TYR A 90 -7.63 -2.63 -14.58
CA TYR A 90 -7.48 -1.19 -14.45
C TYR A 90 -7.81 -0.43 -15.74
N CYS A 91 -7.47 -1.01 -16.91
CA CYS A 91 -7.61 -0.36 -18.21
C CYS A 91 -8.88 -0.75 -18.98
N ASP A 92 -9.85 -1.43 -18.37
CA ASP A 92 -11.07 -2.01 -19.00
C ASP A 92 -11.87 -1.04 -19.92
N SER A 93 -11.64 0.27 -19.80
CA SER A 93 -12.33 1.32 -20.58
C SER A 93 -11.39 2.22 -21.41
N ALA A 94 -10.10 1.91 -21.46
CA ALA A 94 -9.13 2.63 -22.27
C ALA A 94 -8.90 1.90 -23.60
N ASP A 95 -9.65 2.30 -24.62
CA ASP A 95 -9.48 1.76 -25.96
C ASP A 95 -8.30 2.46 -26.67
N LEU A 96 -7.30 1.66 -27.07
CA LEU A 96 -6.17 2.14 -27.87
C LEU A 96 -6.61 2.77 -29.20
N LYS A 97 -7.75 2.34 -29.75
CA LYS A 97 -8.32 2.93 -30.97
C LYS A 97 -8.67 4.41 -30.80
N LEU A 98 -9.00 4.86 -29.58
CA LEU A 98 -9.25 6.28 -29.30
C LEU A 98 -7.98 7.14 -29.39
N LEU A 99 -6.81 6.56 -29.11
CA LEU A 99 -5.52 7.26 -29.26
C LEU A 99 -5.04 7.29 -30.71
N ARG A 100 -5.44 6.29 -31.52
CA ARG A 100 -5.12 6.20 -32.95
C ARG A 100 -6.03 7.08 -33.79
N THR A 101 -7.33 7.09 -33.48
CA THR A 101 -8.34 7.80 -34.27
C THR A 101 -8.46 9.23 -33.75
N THR A 102 -8.06 10.21 -34.56
CA THR A 102 -8.30 11.64 -34.27
C THR A 102 -9.76 11.97 -34.54
N THR A 103 -10.67 11.28 -33.86
CA THR A 103 -12.12 11.47 -34.03
C THR A 103 -12.58 12.66 -33.19
N SER A 104 -13.74 13.22 -33.52
CA SER A 104 -14.29 14.41 -32.85
C SER A 104 -14.76 14.16 -31.40
N PHE A 105 -14.73 12.91 -30.92
CA PHE A 105 -15.23 12.54 -29.58
C PHE A 105 -14.12 11.88 -28.75
N VAL A 106 -13.06 12.65 -28.45
CA VAL A 106 -12.02 12.21 -27.53
C VAL A 106 -12.39 12.65 -26.10
N PRO A 107 -12.39 11.75 -25.10
CA PRO A 107 -12.66 12.12 -23.71
C PRO A 107 -11.72 13.23 -23.22
N LYS A 108 -12.23 14.17 -22.41
CA LYS A 108 -11.42 15.26 -21.84
C LYS A 108 -10.18 14.77 -21.09
N ALA A 109 -10.26 13.63 -20.39
CA ALA A 109 -9.12 13.04 -19.72
C ALA A 109 -7.95 12.71 -20.68
N VAL A 110 -8.23 12.49 -21.96
CA VAL A 110 -7.21 12.17 -22.97
C VAL A 110 -6.60 13.43 -23.60
N THR A 111 -7.34 14.55 -23.64
CA THR A 111 -6.94 15.79 -24.35
C THR A 111 -6.63 16.97 -23.44
N GLU A 112 -7.08 16.97 -22.19
CA GLU A 112 -6.93 18.08 -21.25
C GLU A 112 -6.08 17.68 -20.02
N ASN A 113 -5.91 16.38 -19.74
CA ASN A 113 -5.09 15.92 -18.60
C ASN A 113 -3.60 16.00 -18.96
N ILE A 114 -2.97 17.14 -18.65
CA ILE A 114 -1.54 17.35 -18.82
C ILE A 114 -0.81 16.84 -17.57
N ASN A 115 -0.46 15.56 -17.56
CA ASN A 115 0.19 14.91 -16.41
C ASN A 115 1.44 14.11 -16.78
N ILE A 116 1.89 14.20 -18.04
CA ILE A 116 3.07 13.50 -18.55
C ILE A 116 4.16 14.52 -18.85
N TRP A 117 5.35 14.33 -18.32
CA TRP A 117 6.53 15.10 -18.70
C TRP A 117 7.50 14.21 -19.47
N LEU A 118 7.89 14.65 -20.67
CA LEU A 118 8.86 13.98 -21.52
C LEU A 118 10.11 14.85 -21.64
N ASP A 119 11.26 14.27 -21.35
CA ASP A 119 12.60 14.83 -21.59
C ASP A 119 13.37 13.86 -22.50
N ASP A 120 13.28 14.09 -23.81
CA ASP A 120 13.96 13.30 -24.85
C ASP A 120 15.12 14.11 -25.44
N ARG A 121 16.32 13.54 -25.35
CA ARG A 121 17.57 14.17 -25.78
C ARG A 121 18.47 13.21 -26.52
N LYS A 122 19.13 13.77 -27.52
CA LYS A 122 20.17 13.10 -28.30
C LYS A 122 21.40 13.99 -28.31
N TRP A 123 22.56 13.40 -28.08
CA TRP A 123 23.86 14.05 -28.22
C TRP A 123 24.65 13.36 -29.31
N ASN A 124 25.39 14.14 -30.08
CA ASN A 124 26.41 13.63 -30.98
C ASN A 124 27.74 14.30 -30.64
N ASN A 125 28.77 13.50 -30.36
CA ASN A 125 30.10 13.98 -30.00
C ASN A 125 30.11 15.02 -28.86
N GLY A 126 29.24 14.83 -27.87
CA GLY A 126 29.10 15.71 -26.70
C GLY A 126 28.28 16.98 -26.95
N GLN A 127 27.88 17.26 -28.20
CA GLN A 127 26.98 18.35 -28.53
C GLN A 127 25.52 17.85 -28.54
N GLU A 128 24.63 18.56 -27.87
CA GLU A 128 23.21 18.27 -27.89
C GLU A 128 22.65 18.60 -29.28
N ILE A 129 22.12 17.60 -29.98
CA ILE A 129 21.58 17.73 -31.34
C ILE A 129 20.05 17.78 -31.34
N TYR A 130 19.42 17.30 -30.27
CA TYR A 130 17.99 17.27 -30.10
C TYR A 130 17.65 17.37 -28.62
N LYS A 131 16.67 18.23 -28.30
CA LYS A 131 16.12 18.39 -26.96
C LYS A 131 14.64 18.71 -27.05
N GLN A 132 13.85 17.90 -26.36
CA GLN A 132 12.44 18.14 -26.18
C GLN A 132 12.13 17.94 -24.70
N ILE A 133 11.82 19.03 -24.01
CA ILE A 133 11.33 19.04 -22.64
C ILE A 133 9.95 19.67 -22.68
N GLN A 134 8.91 18.85 -22.52
CA GLN A 134 7.54 19.36 -22.59
C GLN A 134 6.58 18.47 -21.80
N TRP A 135 5.49 19.09 -21.36
CA TRP A 135 4.36 18.39 -20.79
C TRP A 135 3.34 17.98 -21.85
N PHE A 136 2.83 16.76 -21.74
CA PHE A 136 1.96 16.11 -22.70
C PHE A 136 0.69 15.60 -22.02
N THR A 137 -0.35 15.53 -22.85
CA THR A 137 -1.53 14.69 -22.63
C THR A 137 -1.25 13.27 -23.11
N PRO A 138 -2.04 12.25 -22.70
CA PRO A 138 -1.91 10.89 -23.21
C PRO A 138 -1.88 10.80 -24.75
N LEU A 139 -2.77 11.51 -25.44
CA LEU A 139 -2.84 11.52 -26.90
C LEU A 139 -1.60 12.12 -27.54
N THR A 140 -1.18 13.30 -27.07
CA THR A 140 -0.01 13.98 -27.63
C THR A 140 1.28 13.21 -27.36
N LEU A 141 1.41 12.54 -26.21
CA LEU A 141 2.54 11.65 -25.94
C LEU A 141 2.55 10.48 -26.93
N TYR A 142 1.41 9.81 -27.11
CA TYR A 142 1.29 8.67 -28.04
C TYR A 142 1.75 9.05 -29.45
N GLN A 143 1.27 10.19 -29.96
CA GLN A 143 1.66 10.71 -31.27
C GLN A 143 3.16 11.01 -31.34
N GLU A 144 3.72 11.60 -30.29
CA GLU A 144 5.13 11.98 -30.26
C GLU A 144 6.08 10.78 -30.19
N LEU A 145 5.79 9.81 -29.33
CA LEU A 145 6.55 8.57 -29.24
C LEU A 145 6.45 7.72 -30.52
N LYS A 146 5.31 7.78 -31.23
CA LYS A 146 5.19 7.15 -32.55
C LYS A 146 6.05 7.82 -33.61
N LYS A 147 6.12 9.15 -33.64
CA LYS A 147 7.00 9.88 -34.58
C LYS A 147 8.48 9.55 -34.33
N SER A 148 8.90 9.52 -33.06
CA SER A 148 10.31 9.26 -32.72
C SER A 148 10.72 7.81 -32.93
N GLY A 149 9.80 6.86 -32.72
CA GLY A 149 10.01 5.44 -32.99
C GLY A 149 10.03 5.07 -34.48
N ALA A 150 9.38 5.87 -35.34
CA ALA A 150 9.32 5.63 -36.78
C ALA A 150 10.56 6.12 -37.55
N GLN A 151 11.58 6.68 -36.88
CA GLN A 151 12.85 6.98 -37.53
C GLN A 151 13.76 5.73 -37.50
N PRO A 152 13.91 5.00 -38.62
CA PRO A 152 14.90 3.94 -38.70
C PRO A 152 16.29 4.55 -38.48
N ALA A 153 17.08 3.93 -37.61
CA ALA A 153 18.45 4.35 -37.30
C ALA A 153 19.33 4.46 -38.56
N ASP A 154 18.95 3.77 -39.65
CA ASP A 154 19.69 3.74 -40.91
C ASP A 154 19.43 4.95 -41.83
N ALA A 155 18.41 5.78 -41.57
CA ALA A 155 18.16 6.98 -42.38
C ALA A 155 19.30 8.03 -42.29
N SER A 156 20.10 8.00 -41.21
CA SER A 156 21.25 8.88 -41.07
C SER A 156 22.47 8.45 -41.91
N ARG A 157 22.51 7.22 -42.42
CA ARG A 157 23.58 6.75 -43.33
C ARG A 157 23.34 7.13 -44.78
N ALA A 158 22.08 7.24 -45.21
CA ALA A 158 21.72 7.53 -46.60
C ALA A 158 21.91 9.00 -47.02
N ALA A 159 22.14 9.92 -46.08
CA ALA A 159 22.28 11.35 -46.38
C ALA A 159 23.69 11.78 -46.85
N THR A 160 24.69 10.88 -46.81
CA THR A 160 26.09 11.21 -47.16
C THR A 160 26.54 10.76 -48.56
N ASP A 161 25.77 9.90 -49.24
CA ASP A 161 26.09 9.50 -50.62
C ASP A 161 25.37 10.42 -51.62
N ARG A 162 25.95 11.61 -51.81
CA ARG A 162 25.70 12.40 -53.03
C ARG A 162 26.49 11.77 -54.18
N PRO A 163 25.87 11.46 -55.33
CA PRO A 163 26.59 11.12 -56.54
C PRO A 163 27.36 12.36 -57.01
N SER A 164 28.69 12.27 -57.02
CA SER A 164 29.55 13.22 -57.69
C SER A 164 29.53 12.93 -59.19
N ASP A 165 28.51 13.44 -59.89
CA ASP A 165 28.50 13.49 -61.35
C ASP A 165 29.39 14.66 -61.84
N GLY A 166 30.22 14.35 -62.83
CA GLY A 166 31.43 15.10 -63.19
C GLY A 166 31.32 16.11 -64.34
N ASN A 167 32.42 16.14 -65.11
CA ASN A 167 32.84 17.01 -66.23
C ASN A 167 33.76 18.19 -65.81
N ASP A 168 34.88 18.51 -66.48
CA ASP A 168 35.36 18.10 -67.79
C ASP A 168 36.86 18.49 -68.04
N THR A 169 37.53 17.65 -68.83
CA THR A 169 38.55 17.89 -69.88
C THR A 169 39.69 18.95 -69.82
N ALA A 170 40.92 18.40 -69.93
CA ALA A 170 42.00 18.65 -70.91
C ALA A 170 42.94 19.89 -70.86
N SER A 171 44.25 19.58 -70.72
CA SER A 171 45.45 20.07 -71.46
C SER A 171 46.65 20.02 -70.50
N GLY A 172 47.78 19.35 -70.69
CA GLY A 172 48.56 19.07 -71.90
C GLY A 172 49.90 19.80 -71.82
N SER A 173 50.96 19.21 -71.23
CA SER A 173 52.35 19.35 -71.71
C SER A 173 53.34 18.48 -70.91
N ASP A 174 54.12 17.72 -71.66
CA ASP A 174 55.26 16.90 -71.25
C ASP A 174 56.42 17.65 -70.56
N LYS A 175 57.12 16.96 -69.65
CA LYS A 175 58.59 16.73 -69.68
C LYS A 175 59.04 15.76 -68.56
N ILE A 176 59.79 14.75 -68.98
CA ILE A 176 60.46 13.64 -68.26
C ILE A 176 61.96 14.03 -68.00
N PRO A 177 62.86 13.36 -67.22
CA PRO A 177 62.76 12.30 -66.18
C PRO A 177 63.56 12.59 -64.87
N THR A 178 63.50 11.61 -63.94
CA THR A 178 64.58 11.13 -63.04
C THR A 178 64.52 11.62 -61.60
N THR A 179 64.19 10.74 -60.65
CA THR A 179 65.16 10.02 -59.80
C THR A 179 64.40 9.14 -58.81
N GLN A 180 64.74 7.85 -58.78
CA GLN A 180 64.36 6.91 -57.74
C GLN A 180 65.00 7.33 -56.41
N THR A 181 64.22 7.52 -55.35
CA THR A 181 64.64 7.11 -54.00
C THR A 181 63.40 6.77 -53.19
N SER A 182 63.39 5.53 -52.72
CA SER A 182 62.39 4.88 -51.90
C SER A 182 62.23 5.49 -50.52
N ALA A 183 61.10 5.13 -49.91
CA ALA A 183 60.74 5.25 -48.50
C ALA A 183 60.19 6.61 -48.05
N ASP A 184 58.96 6.91 -48.49
CA ASP A 184 58.09 7.83 -47.76
C ASP A 184 56.77 7.13 -47.43
N GLY A 185 56.30 7.40 -46.22
CA GLY A 185 55.23 6.68 -45.55
C GLY A 185 53.88 6.90 -46.21
N THR A 186 53.05 5.87 -46.17
CA THR A 186 51.61 6.06 -46.26
C THR A 186 51.00 5.22 -45.17
N ASN A 187 50.74 5.90 -44.04
CA ASN A 187 49.96 5.41 -42.92
C ASN A 187 48.60 4.95 -43.44
N GLN A 188 48.50 3.64 -43.61
CA GLN A 188 47.24 2.93 -43.73
C GLN A 188 46.87 2.42 -42.34
N GLN A 189 46.75 3.38 -41.43
CA GLN A 189 46.39 3.21 -40.03
C GLN A 189 45.23 4.19 -39.76
N ASP A 190 44.18 3.68 -39.13
CA ASP A 190 43.11 4.44 -38.48
C ASP A 190 42.07 5.14 -39.38
N ARG A 191 41.43 4.36 -40.26
CA ARG A 191 39.99 4.55 -40.51
C ARG A 191 39.19 3.43 -39.84
N ASP A 192 39.54 3.11 -38.60
CA ASP A 192 38.60 2.45 -37.72
C ASP A 192 37.51 3.46 -37.41
N GLN A 193 36.36 3.19 -38.02
CA GLN A 193 35.01 3.57 -37.65
C GLN A 193 34.95 4.14 -36.23
N GLY A 194 35.09 5.46 -36.12
CA GLY A 194 34.62 6.19 -34.97
C GLY A 194 33.12 5.96 -34.92
N SER A 195 32.67 4.98 -34.14
CA SER A 195 31.29 4.95 -33.71
C SER A 195 31.04 6.30 -33.07
N GLU A 196 30.22 7.13 -33.73
CA GLU A 196 29.73 8.36 -33.14
C GLU A 196 29.23 8.00 -31.75
N ASN A 197 29.82 8.61 -30.72
CA ASN A 197 29.39 8.44 -29.33
C ASN A 197 28.05 9.18 -29.17
N VAL A 198 27.00 8.61 -29.78
CA VAL A 198 25.64 9.11 -29.69
C VAL A 198 25.12 8.70 -28.32
N ALA A 199 25.12 9.63 -27.37
CA ALA A 199 24.40 9.44 -26.12
C ALA A 199 22.93 9.80 -26.38
N ALA A 200 22.00 9.07 -25.77
CA ALA A 200 20.59 9.44 -25.81
C ALA A 200 19.89 9.17 -24.48
N ARG A 201 19.09 10.12 -24.03
CA ARG A 201 18.35 10.05 -22.77
C ARG A 201 16.91 10.35 -23.07
N CYS A 202 16.02 9.43 -22.72
CA CYS A 202 14.59 9.64 -22.78
C CYS A 202 14.00 9.42 -21.40
N LEU A 203 13.42 10.45 -20.79
CA LEU A 203 12.73 10.36 -19.51
C LEU A 203 11.24 10.58 -19.71
N ILE A 204 10.44 9.69 -19.15
CA ILE A 204 8.99 9.80 -19.14
C ILE A 204 8.56 9.78 -17.68
N TYR A 205 8.10 10.93 -17.18
CA TYR A 205 7.47 11.07 -15.87
C TYR A 205 5.96 11.17 -16.04
N ILE A 206 5.20 10.41 -15.27
CA ILE A 206 3.74 10.47 -15.25
C ILE A 206 3.29 10.67 -13.81
N HIS A 207 2.65 11.80 -13.59
CA HIS A 207 2.01 12.15 -12.32
C HIS A 207 0.59 11.57 -12.31
N GLU A 208 0.26 10.78 -11.28
CA GLU A 208 -1.04 10.10 -11.16
C GLU A 208 -1.41 9.31 -12.43
N PRO A 209 -0.68 8.23 -12.77
CA PRO A 209 -0.91 7.51 -14.03
C PRO A 209 -2.34 6.98 -14.13
N ASP A 210 -3.05 7.39 -15.18
CA ASP A 210 -4.38 6.93 -15.53
C ASP A 210 -4.34 5.84 -16.62
N ARG A 211 -5.49 5.24 -16.88
CA ARG A 211 -5.64 4.18 -17.89
C ARG A 211 -5.24 4.62 -19.30
N TYR A 212 -5.41 5.88 -19.66
CA TYR A 212 -5.05 6.39 -21.00
C TYR A 212 -3.55 6.66 -21.11
N ASN A 213 -2.90 7.08 -20.02
CA ASN A 213 -1.44 7.15 -19.94
C ASN A 213 -0.83 5.77 -20.23
N ILE A 214 -1.36 4.71 -19.61
CA ILE A 214 -0.88 3.33 -19.80
C ILE A 214 -1.10 2.88 -21.25
N SER A 215 -2.30 3.08 -21.80
CA SER A 215 -2.58 2.74 -23.20
C SER A 215 -1.64 3.48 -24.17
N ALA A 216 -1.36 4.76 -23.92
CA ALA A 216 -0.43 5.54 -24.74
C ALA A 216 0.98 4.96 -24.70
N LEU A 217 1.48 4.58 -23.52
CA LEU A 217 2.78 3.95 -23.36
C LEU A 217 2.82 2.58 -24.05
N ILE A 218 1.85 1.71 -23.79
CA ILE A 218 1.78 0.35 -24.37
C ILE A 218 1.72 0.43 -25.90
N GLY A 219 0.86 1.29 -26.45
CA GLY A 219 0.70 1.40 -27.90
C GLY A 219 1.88 2.04 -28.64
N SER A 220 2.77 2.73 -27.92
CA SER A 220 3.97 3.39 -28.47
C SER A 220 5.27 2.68 -28.08
N ALA A 221 5.21 1.68 -27.21
CA ALA A 221 6.38 0.97 -26.73
C ALA A 221 7.07 0.19 -27.86
N PHE A 222 8.36 0.45 -28.02
CA PHE A 222 9.22 -0.34 -28.90
C PHE A 222 9.69 -1.61 -28.19
N HIS A 223 9.90 -2.71 -28.91
CA HIS A 223 10.23 -4.03 -28.33
C HIS A 223 11.43 -3.99 -27.38
N GLN A 224 12.52 -3.30 -27.76
CA GLN A 224 13.72 -3.16 -26.93
C GLN A 224 13.48 -2.39 -25.62
N ARG A 225 12.40 -1.60 -25.55
CA ARG A 225 12.02 -0.78 -24.39
C ARG A 225 10.89 -1.41 -23.56
N ALA A 226 10.29 -2.49 -24.05
CA ALA A 226 9.10 -3.09 -23.44
C ALA A 226 9.40 -3.71 -22.07
N ALA A 227 10.55 -4.38 -21.90
CA ALA A 227 10.88 -5.08 -20.64
C ALA A 227 10.87 -4.13 -19.42
N GLY A 228 11.57 -3.00 -19.51
CA GLY A 228 11.61 -2.00 -18.43
C GLY A 228 10.24 -1.39 -18.15
N LEU A 229 9.45 -1.12 -19.19
CA LEU A 229 8.10 -0.57 -19.04
C LEU A 229 7.13 -1.58 -18.41
N ARG A 230 7.21 -2.87 -18.78
CA ARG A 230 6.43 -3.95 -18.14
C ARG A 230 6.71 -4.01 -16.65
N PHE A 231 7.99 -4.01 -16.27
CA PHE A 231 8.40 -4.01 -14.87
C PHE A 231 7.89 -2.77 -14.14
N ALA A 232 7.99 -1.59 -14.76
CA ALA A 232 7.50 -0.34 -14.18
C ALA A 232 5.99 -0.38 -13.92
N LEU A 233 5.21 -0.85 -14.91
CA LEU A 233 3.76 -0.98 -14.79
C LEU A 233 3.38 -2.02 -13.73
N ASP A 234 3.91 -3.25 -13.84
CA ASP A 234 3.65 -4.30 -12.85
C ASP A 234 3.95 -3.81 -11.42
N SER A 235 5.16 -3.32 -11.19
CA SER A 235 5.59 -2.89 -9.85
C SER A 235 4.72 -1.76 -9.30
N HIS A 236 4.36 -0.79 -10.15
CA HIS A 236 3.55 0.36 -9.75
C HIS A 236 2.11 -0.05 -9.41
N PHE A 237 1.46 -0.84 -10.25
CA PHE A 237 0.06 -1.21 -10.03
C PHE A 237 -0.10 -2.27 -8.92
N SER A 238 0.86 -3.19 -8.78
CA SER A 238 0.86 -4.21 -7.72
C SER A 238 1.31 -3.72 -6.35
N SER A 239 1.76 -2.46 -6.21
CA SER A 239 2.35 -1.95 -4.97
C SER A 239 3.54 -2.75 -4.44
N ARG A 240 4.30 -3.36 -5.36
CA ARG A 240 5.48 -4.13 -4.99
C ARG A 240 6.61 -3.22 -4.53
N THR A 241 7.16 -3.51 -3.35
CA THR A 241 8.37 -2.87 -2.85
C THR A 241 9.61 -3.56 -3.42
N SER A 242 10.48 -2.80 -4.08
CA SER A 242 11.75 -3.31 -4.61
C SER A 242 12.76 -2.19 -4.82
N ILE A 243 14.04 -2.51 -4.70
CA ILE A 243 15.15 -1.72 -5.21
C ILE A 243 16.10 -2.74 -5.83
N ASP A 244 16.23 -2.71 -7.15
CA ASP A 244 16.90 -3.76 -7.90
C ASP A 244 17.79 -3.20 -9.01
N VAL A 245 18.81 -3.97 -9.32
CA VAL A 245 19.84 -3.70 -10.31
C VAL A 245 20.11 -5.01 -11.00
N SER A 246 19.56 -5.14 -12.20
CA SER A 246 19.71 -6.34 -13.00
C SER A 246 20.49 -6.02 -14.26
N SER A 247 21.45 -6.88 -14.58
CA SER A 247 22.15 -6.87 -15.86
C SER A 247 21.81 -8.19 -16.55
N SER A 248 21.28 -8.14 -17.76
CA SER A 248 21.11 -9.35 -18.57
C SER A 248 22.41 -9.65 -19.31
N SER A 249 22.83 -10.91 -19.27
CA SER A 249 23.94 -11.46 -20.06
C SER A 249 23.49 -12.05 -21.40
N ASP A 250 22.23 -11.81 -21.81
CA ASP A 250 21.71 -12.30 -23.08
C ASP A 250 22.48 -11.71 -24.27
N SER A 251 22.14 -12.18 -25.48
CA SER A 251 22.74 -11.77 -26.76
C SER A 251 22.92 -10.25 -26.94
N TYR A 252 22.13 -9.43 -26.24
CA TYR A 252 22.29 -7.98 -26.16
C TYR A 252 22.37 -7.56 -24.69
N PRO A 253 23.57 -7.26 -24.16
CA PRO A 253 23.71 -6.84 -22.78
C PRO A 253 22.93 -5.55 -22.51
N THR A 254 21.91 -5.67 -21.66
CA THR A 254 21.10 -4.56 -21.18
C THR A 254 21.22 -4.46 -19.67
N PHE A 255 21.20 -3.24 -19.16
CA PHE A 255 21.05 -3.00 -17.72
C PHE A 255 19.66 -2.46 -17.41
N GLN A 256 19.19 -2.76 -16.20
CA GLN A 256 17.99 -2.19 -15.62
C GLN A 256 18.26 -1.78 -14.18
N LEU A 257 17.92 -0.54 -13.86
CA LEU A 257 17.96 0.04 -12.51
C LEU A 257 16.55 0.39 -12.13
N ALA A 258 16.05 -0.18 -11.05
CA ALA A 258 14.67 0.03 -10.69
C ALA A 258 14.51 0.22 -9.19
N PHE A 259 13.60 1.11 -8.80
CA PHE A 259 13.00 1.06 -7.49
C PHE A 259 11.50 1.25 -7.59
N SER A 260 10.79 0.60 -6.69
CA SER A 260 9.37 0.75 -6.49
C SER A 260 9.14 0.83 -4.98
N LEU A 261 8.72 1.99 -4.52
CA LEU A 261 8.65 2.33 -3.10
C LEU A 261 7.22 2.79 -2.80
N PRO A 262 6.33 1.88 -2.38
CA PRO A 262 5.08 2.28 -1.77
C PRO A 262 5.40 3.00 -0.45
N TYR A 263 4.67 4.06 -0.16
CA TYR A 263 4.81 4.84 1.07
C TYR A 263 3.43 5.32 1.53
N LEU A 264 3.42 5.88 2.74
CA LEU A 264 2.21 6.33 3.39
C LEU A 264 2.36 7.78 3.77
N ALA A 265 1.30 8.56 3.58
CA ALA A 265 1.29 9.98 3.88
C ALA A 265 0.16 10.31 4.85
N TRP A 266 0.49 10.92 5.99
CA TRP A 266 -0.52 11.35 6.97
C TRP A 266 -0.89 12.81 6.75
N ARG A 267 -2.13 13.06 6.35
CA ARG A 267 -2.66 14.40 6.08
C ARG A 267 -3.90 14.69 6.91
N ALA A 268 -4.12 15.97 7.19
CA ALA A 268 -5.33 16.45 7.83
C ALA A 268 -6.21 17.09 6.75
N SER A 269 -7.45 16.65 6.64
CA SER A 269 -8.43 17.16 5.66
C SER A 269 -9.83 17.09 6.25
N GLU A 270 -10.77 17.90 5.74
CA GLU A 270 -12.17 17.83 6.19
C GLU A 270 -12.83 16.54 5.72
N GLU A 271 -12.57 16.15 4.47
CA GLU A 271 -13.05 14.92 3.85
C GLU A 271 -11.87 14.10 3.31
N PRO A 272 -12.02 12.77 3.17
CA PRO A 272 -10.99 11.95 2.54
C PRO A 272 -10.88 12.30 1.06
N VAL A 273 -9.64 12.49 0.58
CA VAL A 273 -9.37 12.64 -0.86
C VAL A 273 -9.47 11.27 -1.52
N ASN A 274 -10.57 11.04 -2.22
CA ASN A 274 -10.76 9.77 -2.94
C ASN A 274 -9.83 9.69 -4.16
N ASP A 275 -9.22 8.51 -4.35
CA ASP A 275 -8.47 8.21 -5.57
C ASP A 275 -9.48 8.10 -6.72
N ALA A 276 -9.35 8.96 -7.74
CA ALA A 276 -10.23 8.96 -8.89
C ALA A 276 -10.00 7.74 -9.80
N ARG A 277 -8.86 7.07 -9.64
CA ARG A 277 -8.45 5.91 -10.42
C ARG A 277 -9.08 4.67 -9.80
N HIS A 278 -9.97 4.06 -10.56
CA HIS A 278 -10.72 2.89 -10.11
C HIS A 278 -10.50 1.73 -11.07
N ASN A 279 -10.42 0.52 -10.52
CA ASN A 279 -10.47 -0.70 -11.31
C ASN A 279 -11.89 -0.95 -11.86
N ARG A 280 -12.04 -2.02 -12.65
CA ARG A 280 -13.33 -2.51 -13.15
C ARG A 280 -14.39 -2.71 -12.07
N HIS A 281 -13.97 -3.07 -10.86
CA HIS A 281 -14.85 -3.25 -9.70
C HIS A 281 -15.19 -1.96 -8.94
N LYS A 282 -14.80 -0.80 -9.47
CA LYS A 282 -14.97 0.53 -8.83
C LYS A 282 -14.27 0.63 -7.48
N GLN A 283 -13.22 -0.16 -7.27
CA GLN A 283 -12.34 -0.02 -6.11
C GLN A 283 -11.24 0.97 -6.46
N PRO A 284 -10.89 1.90 -5.55
CA PRO A 284 -9.80 2.84 -5.78
C PRO A 284 -8.47 2.09 -5.89
N LEU A 285 -7.56 2.59 -6.74
CA LEU A 285 -6.22 2.02 -6.92
C LEU A 285 -5.38 2.10 -5.64
N ARG A 286 -5.57 3.15 -4.85
CA ARG A 286 -4.93 3.36 -3.55
C ARG A 286 -5.97 3.53 -2.46
N ALA A 287 -5.76 2.87 -1.33
CA ALA A 287 -6.63 3.02 -0.18
C ALA A 287 -6.26 4.24 0.66
N HIS A 288 -7.20 4.66 1.51
CA HIS A 288 -6.95 5.56 2.61
C HIS A 288 -7.51 4.97 3.91
N TRP A 289 -6.98 5.42 5.04
CA TRP A 289 -7.46 5.03 6.37
C TRP A 289 -7.80 6.26 7.20
N ASP A 290 -9.01 6.28 7.74
CA ASP A 290 -9.39 7.27 8.75
C ASP A 290 -8.69 6.97 10.07
N VAL A 291 -7.82 7.90 10.47
CA VAL A 291 -7.07 7.88 11.72
C VAL A 291 -7.43 9.09 12.59
N SER A 292 -8.60 9.69 12.38
CA SER A 292 -9.11 10.82 13.17
C SER A 292 -9.19 10.50 14.66
N LEU A 293 -9.47 9.24 15.01
CA LEU A 293 -9.44 8.76 16.39
C LEU A 293 -8.06 8.89 17.07
N LEU A 294 -6.99 8.96 16.27
CA LEU A 294 -5.62 9.12 16.75
C LEU A 294 -5.22 10.59 16.84
N ASP A 295 -5.98 11.51 16.27
CA ASP A 295 -5.70 12.95 16.31
C ASP A 295 -6.79 13.70 17.08
N PRO A 296 -6.91 13.52 18.42
CA PRO A 296 -7.95 14.17 19.22
C PRO A 296 -7.64 15.66 19.47
N GLY A 297 -7.10 16.38 18.48
CA GLY A 297 -6.82 17.81 18.56
C GLY A 297 -8.05 18.64 18.94
N THR A 298 -7.84 19.86 19.44
CA THR A 298 -8.91 20.76 19.89
C THR A 298 -9.79 21.29 18.75
N VAL A 299 -9.41 21.05 17.50
CA VAL A 299 -10.18 21.43 16.30
C VAL A 299 -10.62 20.14 15.61
N PRO A 300 -11.90 20.00 15.20
CA PRO A 300 -12.41 18.81 14.53
C PRO A 300 -11.87 18.75 13.09
N ARG A 301 -10.59 18.37 12.94
CA ARG A 301 -10.01 18.05 11.65
C ARG A 301 -9.88 16.55 11.56
N HIS A 302 -10.44 15.97 10.51
CA HIS A 302 -10.24 14.57 10.21
C HIS A 302 -8.79 14.36 9.75
N SER A 303 -8.25 13.21 10.13
CA SER A 303 -6.86 12.85 9.85
C SER A 303 -6.88 11.52 9.10
N PHE A 304 -6.21 11.48 7.96
CA PHE A 304 -6.19 10.31 7.09
C PHE A 304 -4.75 9.91 6.76
N ILE A 305 -4.54 8.61 6.60
CA ILE A 305 -3.31 8.05 6.01
C ILE A 305 -3.66 7.59 4.60
N TYR A 306 -2.92 8.09 3.61
CA TYR A 306 -3.09 7.75 2.21
C TYR A 306 -1.98 6.81 1.75
N GLU A 307 -2.36 5.78 1.00
CA GLU A 307 -1.39 4.97 0.24
C GLU A 307 -0.92 5.75 -0.99
N ALA A 308 0.39 5.74 -1.19
CA ALA A 308 1.04 6.35 -2.33
C ALA A 308 2.18 5.46 -2.80
N GLN A 309 2.60 5.64 -4.04
CA GLN A 309 3.69 4.90 -4.60
C GLN A 309 4.47 5.72 -5.62
N ILE A 310 5.78 5.53 -5.56
CA ILE A 310 6.66 5.90 -6.65
C ILE A 310 7.33 4.66 -7.22
N THR A 311 7.34 4.58 -8.54
CA THR A 311 8.12 3.59 -9.29
C THR A 311 9.02 4.33 -10.26
N PHE A 312 10.30 4.00 -10.28
CA PHE A 312 11.27 4.54 -11.22
C PHE A 312 12.12 3.43 -11.79
N VAL A 313 12.20 3.36 -13.12
CA VAL A 313 12.93 2.33 -13.84
C VAL A 313 13.75 2.98 -14.92
N ILE A 314 15.05 2.72 -14.95
CA ILE A 314 15.93 3.03 -16.06
C ILE A 314 16.32 1.73 -16.75
N THR A 315 16.19 1.68 -18.07
CA THR A 315 16.78 0.61 -18.88
C THR A 315 17.65 1.20 -19.98
N GLY A 316 18.72 0.48 -20.30
CA GLY A 316 19.67 0.91 -21.33
C GLY A 316 20.46 -0.27 -21.90
N LYS A 317 21.19 0.01 -22.98
CA LYS A 317 22.19 -0.92 -23.53
C LYS A 317 23.45 -0.85 -22.66
N THR A 318 24.51 -1.58 -23.01
CA THR A 318 25.77 -1.59 -22.26
C THR A 318 26.35 -0.21 -21.95
N ASP A 319 26.05 0.81 -22.76
CA ASP A 319 26.49 2.18 -22.53
C ASP A 319 25.57 2.92 -21.55
N GLU A 320 26.12 3.34 -20.42
CA GLU A 320 25.39 4.08 -19.37
C GLU A 320 24.88 5.47 -19.81
N ARG A 321 25.17 5.87 -21.04
CA ARG A 321 24.82 7.16 -21.65
C ARG A 321 23.62 7.05 -22.59
N THR A 322 23.21 5.84 -22.97
CA THR A 322 22.03 5.60 -23.80
C THR A 322 20.98 4.82 -23.03
N TRP A 323 19.97 5.53 -22.53
CA TRP A 323 19.01 4.94 -21.63
C TRP A 323 17.64 5.63 -21.69
N ILE A 324 16.61 4.89 -21.31
CA ILE A 324 15.25 5.36 -21.12
C ILE A 324 14.86 5.19 -19.67
N GLY A 325 14.21 6.20 -19.09
CA GLY A 325 13.68 6.16 -17.73
C GLY A 325 12.16 6.36 -17.72
N TYR A 326 11.47 5.53 -16.96
CA TYR A 326 10.04 5.65 -16.67
C TYR A 326 9.85 5.95 -15.19
N CYS A 327 9.11 7.00 -14.86
CA CYS A 327 8.76 7.34 -13.49
C CYS A 327 7.25 7.51 -13.34
N PHE A 328 6.66 6.78 -12.41
CA PHE A 328 5.23 6.83 -12.07
C PHE A 328 5.11 7.25 -10.60
N ASP A 329 4.31 8.29 -10.33
CA ASP A 329 4.27 8.95 -9.02
C ASP A 329 2.83 9.26 -8.58
N ASP A 330 2.44 8.73 -7.42
CA ASP A 330 1.17 9.02 -6.76
C ASP A 330 1.36 10.17 -5.76
N ALA A 331 1.08 11.42 -6.15
CA ALA A 331 1.24 12.60 -5.29
C ALA A 331 -0.09 13.32 -4.97
N ARG A 332 -1.21 12.59 -5.04
CA ARG A 332 -2.58 13.13 -4.88
C ARG A 332 -2.94 13.64 -3.48
N HIS A 333 -2.20 13.20 -2.46
CA HIS A 333 -2.62 13.33 -1.06
C HIS A 333 -2.36 14.73 -0.46
N ASP A 334 -1.72 15.66 -1.17
CA ASP A 334 -1.40 17.00 -0.65
C ASP A 334 -2.56 18.02 -0.74
N GLY A 335 -3.76 17.61 -1.17
CA GLY A 335 -4.99 18.41 -1.08
C GLY A 335 -5.00 19.68 -1.96
N GLU A 336 -5.71 20.74 -1.54
CA GLU A 336 -5.77 22.03 -2.27
C GLU A 336 -4.40 22.75 -2.37
N SER A 337 -3.41 22.33 -1.57
CA SER A 337 -2.03 22.80 -1.69
C SER A 337 -1.20 21.97 -2.68
N ALA A 338 -1.75 20.89 -3.23
CA ALA A 338 -1.13 20.13 -4.31
C ALA A 338 -1.26 20.95 -5.60
N GLU A 339 -0.41 21.96 -5.75
CA GLU A 339 -0.02 22.39 -7.09
C GLU A 339 0.42 21.12 -7.82
N ASN A 340 -0.36 20.70 -8.82
CA ASN A 340 0.00 19.54 -9.63
C ASN A 340 1.42 19.76 -10.17
N ALA A 341 2.19 18.70 -10.39
CA ALA A 341 3.61 18.84 -10.80
C ALA A 341 3.79 19.74 -12.04
N TYR A 342 2.76 19.81 -12.89
CA TYR A 342 2.66 20.76 -13.99
C TYR A 342 2.56 22.22 -13.54
N GLN A 343 1.71 22.54 -12.57
CA GLN A 343 1.54 23.87 -11.99
C GLN A 343 2.81 24.29 -11.24
N GLN A 344 3.42 23.39 -10.47
CA GLN A 344 4.75 23.63 -9.88
C GLN A 344 5.79 23.97 -10.95
N SER A 345 5.77 23.27 -12.09
CA SER A 345 6.69 23.57 -13.19
C SER A 345 6.40 24.90 -13.89
N LYS A 346 5.14 25.37 -13.87
CA LYS A 346 4.72 26.65 -14.43
C LYS A 346 4.99 27.83 -13.51
N ASP A 347 4.89 27.63 -12.20
CA ASP A 347 5.06 28.66 -11.19
C ASP A 347 6.53 28.98 -10.89
N VAL A 348 7.48 28.27 -11.53
CA VAL A 348 8.88 28.68 -11.60
C VAL A 348 9.01 29.97 -12.43
N GLN A 349 8.69 31.10 -11.79
CA GLN A 349 8.77 32.48 -12.29
C GLN A 349 10.20 32.92 -12.73
N ALA A 350 11.17 32.00 -12.79
CA ALA A 350 12.57 32.28 -13.08
C ALA A 350 13.11 31.64 -14.38
N GLY A 351 12.28 30.94 -15.16
CA GLY A 351 12.70 30.35 -16.45
C GLY A 351 13.69 29.19 -16.32
N VAL A 352 13.72 28.51 -15.17
CA VAL A 352 14.51 27.29 -14.96
C VAL A 352 13.58 26.09 -15.10
N ASP A 353 13.76 25.29 -16.15
CA ASP A 353 13.05 24.02 -16.28
C ASP A 353 13.58 23.07 -15.20
N THR A 354 12.72 22.64 -14.29
CA THR A 354 13.10 21.74 -13.20
C THR A 354 12.71 20.30 -13.49
N ASP A 355 13.52 19.34 -13.05
CA ASP A 355 13.24 17.91 -13.21
C ASP A 355 12.17 17.45 -12.20
N PRO A 356 10.96 17.04 -12.66
CA PRO A 356 9.87 16.65 -11.77
C PRO A 356 10.15 15.33 -11.03
N ILE A 357 10.98 14.43 -11.58
CA ILE A 357 11.38 13.19 -10.92
C ILE A 357 12.19 13.52 -9.65
N SER A 358 12.91 14.64 -9.66
CA SER A 358 13.70 15.12 -8.52
C SER A 358 12.94 16.02 -7.53
N PHE A 359 11.61 16.20 -7.70
CA PHE A 359 10.83 17.25 -7.01
C PHE A 359 11.39 18.65 -7.24
N GLY A 360 11.85 18.90 -8.46
CA GLY A 360 12.42 20.18 -8.89
C GLY A 360 13.77 20.56 -8.26
N VAL A 361 14.43 19.65 -7.55
CA VAL A 361 15.76 19.89 -6.96
C VAL A 361 16.86 19.93 -8.02
N LEU A 362 16.72 19.16 -9.10
CA LEU A 362 17.65 19.14 -10.22
C LEU A 362 17.13 20.06 -11.33
N ASP A 363 18.05 20.82 -11.91
CA ASP A 363 17.82 21.60 -13.12
C ASP A 363 17.74 20.64 -14.32
N ALA A 364 16.58 20.60 -14.98
CA ALA A 364 16.41 19.79 -16.18
C ALA A 364 17.37 20.25 -17.27
N ASN A 365 17.71 21.54 -17.37
CA ASN A 365 18.65 22.03 -18.37
C ASN A 365 20.10 21.55 -18.17
N MET A 366 20.42 21.03 -16.99
CA MET A 366 21.73 20.46 -16.65
C MET A 366 21.60 18.95 -16.36
N PRO A 367 21.29 18.13 -17.38
CA PRO A 367 20.95 16.73 -17.17
C PRO A 367 22.18 15.95 -16.69
N ILE A 368 21.96 15.03 -15.77
CA ILE A 368 22.95 14.02 -15.43
C ILE A 368 22.99 12.99 -16.57
N PRO A 369 24.12 12.84 -17.28
CA PRO A 369 24.16 12.02 -18.49
C PRO A 369 24.23 10.51 -18.19
N ARG A 370 24.80 10.13 -17.04
CA ARG A 370 25.01 8.72 -16.68
C ARG A 370 23.79 8.18 -15.94
N ALA A 371 23.20 7.10 -16.47
CA ALA A 371 22.03 6.42 -15.91
C ALA A 371 22.16 6.14 -14.41
N PHE A 372 23.29 5.53 -14.00
CA PHE A 372 23.52 5.17 -12.60
C PHE A 372 23.64 6.38 -11.67
N GLU A 373 24.34 7.43 -12.09
CA GLU A 373 24.48 8.65 -11.29
C GLU A 373 23.12 9.31 -11.10
N TYR A 374 22.33 9.37 -12.18
CA TYR A 374 20.97 9.89 -12.13
C TYR A 374 20.08 9.03 -11.22
N PHE A 375 20.10 7.71 -11.39
CA PHE A 375 19.34 6.76 -10.57
C PHE A 375 19.62 6.90 -9.08
N ILE A 376 20.89 6.88 -8.67
CA ILE A 376 21.26 7.02 -7.24
C ILE A 376 20.83 8.39 -6.70
N ARG A 377 21.00 9.46 -7.50
CA ARG A 377 20.57 10.81 -7.10
C ARG A 377 19.07 10.86 -6.85
N ILE A 378 18.26 10.31 -7.77
CA ILE A 378 16.81 10.24 -7.64
C ILE A 378 16.41 9.35 -6.46
N LEU A 379 17.03 8.17 -6.30
CA LEU A 379 16.76 7.26 -5.19
C LEU A 379 17.00 7.95 -3.84
N VAL A 380 18.12 8.65 -3.66
CA VAL A 380 18.41 9.43 -2.45
C VAL A 380 17.33 10.48 -2.19
N LEU A 381 16.94 11.25 -3.21
CA LEU A 381 15.91 12.29 -3.07
C LEU A 381 14.56 11.70 -2.65
N ARG A 382 14.11 10.63 -3.33
CA ARG A 382 12.84 9.98 -3.05
C ARG A 382 12.83 9.29 -1.69
N LEU A 383 13.93 8.64 -1.28
CA LEU A 383 14.03 8.07 0.06
C LEU A 383 14.05 9.13 1.17
N LYS A 384 14.66 10.30 0.95
CA LYS A 384 14.59 11.41 1.91
C LYS A 384 13.14 11.84 2.14
N LEU A 385 12.35 11.99 1.08
CA LEU A 385 10.92 12.29 1.19
C LEU A 385 10.19 11.18 1.98
N ILE A 386 10.34 9.92 1.56
CA ILE A 386 9.68 8.79 2.21
C ILE A 386 10.03 8.72 3.70
N ARG A 387 11.30 8.91 4.04
CA ARG A 387 11.76 8.99 5.42
C ARG A 387 11.06 10.11 6.19
N ASP A 388 10.88 11.29 5.60
CA ASP A 388 10.26 12.44 6.26
C ASP A 388 8.74 12.25 6.46
N GLU A 389 8.07 11.56 5.54
CA GLU A 389 6.69 11.07 5.73
C GLU A 389 6.61 10.08 6.89
N TRP A 390 7.51 9.10 6.95
CA TRP A 390 7.58 8.14 8.05
C TRP A 390 7.89 8.78 9.39
N LYS A 391 8.79 9.78 9.46
CA LYS A 391 9.02 10.58 10.67
C LYS A 391 7.73 11.24 11.14
N THR A 392 6.94 11.78 10.21
CA THR A 392 5.66 12.42 10.53
C THR A 392 4.67 11.40 11.10
N ILE A 393 4.55 10.23 10.47
CA ILE A 393 3.67 9.15 10.95
C ILE A 393 4.07 8.68 12.35
N VAL A 394 5.34 8.33 12.57
CA VAL A 394 5.84 7.83 13.87
C VAL A 394 5.68 8.89 14.96
N ARG A 395 5.96 10.16 14.65
CA ARG A 395 5.77 11.27 15.60
C ARG A 395 4.30 11.44 15.99
N LYS A 396 3.39 11.43 15.00
CA LYS A 396 1.95 11.53 15.26
C LYS A 396 1.47 10.36 16.09
N MET A 397 1.76 9.12 15.68
CA MET A 397 1.44 7.90 16.45
C MET A 397 1.94 7.95 17.89
N THR A 398 3.20 8.33 18.08
CA THR A 398 3.80 8.48 19.43
C THR A 398 3.00 9.47 20.27
N THR A 399 2.65 10.62 19.68
CA THR A 399 1.90 11.68 20.36
C THR A 399 0.48 11.21 20.71
N SER A 400 -0.21 10.57 19.78
CA SER A 400 -1.53 9.98 19.96
C SER A 400 -1.56 8.98 21.10
N ILE A 401 -0.62 8.02 21.11
CA ILE A 401 -0.53 6.98 22.15
C ILE A 401 -0.20 7.60 23.51
N ARG A 402 0.71 8.58 23.57
CA ARG A 402 1.05 9.28 24.84
C ARG A 402 -0.14 10.06 25.40
N LYS A 403 -0.89 10.76 24.54
CA LYS A 403 -2.08 11.50 24.96
C LYS A 403 -3.14 10.55 25.49
N TYR A 404 -3.38 9.45 24.78
CA TYR A 404 -4.28 8.40 25.23
C TYR A 404 -3.88 7.83 26.59
N ASP A 405 -2.58 7.54 26.80
CA ASP A 405 -2.06 7.06 28.08
C ASP A 405 -2.37 8.06 29.22
N SER A 406 -2.16 9.35 28.98
CA SER A 406 -2.43 10.39 29.98
C SER A 406 -3.91 10.60 30.31
N GLU A 407 -4.82 10.43 29.33
CA GLU A 407 -6.25 10.70 29.49
C GLU A 407 -7.02 9.53 30.11
N TYR A 408 -6.64 8.30 29.78
CA TYR A 408 -7.35 7.09 30.22
C TYR A 408 -6.69 6.41 31.43
N PHE A 409 -5.44 6.77 31.76
CA PHE A 409 -4.77 6.40 32.99
C PHE A 409 -4.39 7.65 33.80
N PRO A 410 -5.36 8.48 34.23
CA PRO A 410 -5.05 9.51 35.21
C PRO A 410 -4.41 8.81 36.41
N SER A 411 -3.22 9.28 36.78
CA SER A 411 -2.47 8.73 37.91
C SER A 411 -3.43 8.60 39.09
N SER A 412 -3.49 7.42 39.71
CA SER A 412 -4.53 6.97 40.67
C SER A 412 -4.79 7.89 41.88
N LYS A 413 -4.15 9.05 41.97
CA LYS A 413 -4.25 10.04 43.04
C LYS A 413 -5.50 10.94 42.94
N ASP A 414 -6.11 11.10 41.78
CA ASP A 414 -7.22 12.08 41.59
C ASP A 414 -8.64 11.50 41.76
N HIS A 415 -8.79 10.20 42.02
CA HIS A 415 -10.11 9.54 42.03
C HIS A 415 -10.88 9.58 43.37
N LEU A 416 -10.44 10.37 44.36
CA LEU A 416 -11.07 10.39 45.68
C LEU A 416 -12.40 11.17 45.78
N HIS A 417 -12.91 11.82 44.72
CA HIS A 417 -14.01 12.78 44.86
C HIS A 417 -15.24 12.70 43.93
N CYS A 418 -15.41 11.66 43.09
CA CYS A 418 -16.61 11.58 42.24
C CYS A 418 -17.73 10.69 42.82
N ARG A 419 -18.96 11.20 42.73
CA ARG A 419 -20.22 10.60 43.24
C ARG A 419 -20.57 9.29 42.50
N PRO A 420 -21.13 8.25 43.17
CA PRO A 420 -21.18 6.88 42.63
C PRO A 420 -22.24 6.61 41.53
N GLU A 421 -23.32 7.39 41.46
CA GLU A 421 -24.51 7.01 40.68
C GLU A 421 -24.43 7.35 39.18
N ASP A 422 -23.71 8.42 38.80
CA ASP A 422 -23.49 8.76 37.37
C ASP A 422 -22.30 8.00 36.75
N GLN A 423 -21.59 7.17 37.52
CA GLN A 423 -20.35 6.51 37.09
C GLN A 423 -20.60 5.26 36.23
N VAL A 424 -21.63 4.46 36.52
CA VAL A 424 -21.72 3.10 35.98
C VAL A 424 -22.00 3.08 34.47
N VAL A 425 -22.94 3.90 33.99
CA VAL A 425 -23.30 3.95 32.55
C VAL A 425 -22.19 4.64 31.73
N ASN A 426 -21.59 5.69 32.27
CA ASN A 426 -20.52 6.43 31.61
C ASN A 426 -19.20 5.62 31.55
N GLN A 427 -18.97 4.74 32.52
CA GLN A 427 -17.76 3.92 32.58
C GLN A 427 -17.75 2.81 31.53
N GLN A 428 -18.90 2.15 31.25
CA GLN A 428 -18.98 1.10 30.23
C GLN A 428 -18.77 1.65 28.82
N SER A 429 -19.39 2.79 28.47
CA SER A 429 -19.17 3.42 27.16
C SER A 429 -17.70 3.78 26.94
N LYS A 430 -17.04 4.38 27.94
CA LYS A 430 -15.61 4.71 27.88
C LYS A 430 -14.71 3.49 27.71
N VAL A 431 -15.12 2.35 28.26
CA VAL A 431 -14.42 1.08 28.10
C VAL A 431 -14.52 0.60 26.65
N ASP A 432 -15.71 0.58 26.08
CA ASP A 432 -15.94 0.10 24.73
C ASP A 432 -15.23 1.00 23.70
N ASP A 433 -15.26 2.32 23.92
CA ASP A 433 -14.51 3.30 23.12
C ASP A 433 -13.00 3.06 23.21
N SER A 434 -12.48 2.78 24.41
CA SER A 434 -11.06 2.48 24.63
C SER A 434 -10.61 1.20 23.92
N LEU A 435 -11.45 0.16 23.91
CA LEU A 435 -11.16 -1.10 23.21
C LEU A 435 -11.22 -0.94 21.69
N LYS A 436 -12.20 -0.18 21.20
CA LYS A 436 -12.32 0.17 19.78
C LYS A 436 -11.11 0.98 19.30
N LEU A 437 -10.64 1.94 20.10
CA LEU A 437 -9.43 2.69 19.76
C LEU A 437 -8.21 1.76 19.68
N VAL A 438 -8.01 0.90 20.68
CA VAL A 438 -6.88 -0.05 20.70
C VAL A 438 -6.90 -0.98 19.50
N SER A 439 -8.08 -1.47 19.08
CA SER A 439 -8.18 -2.33 17.89
C SER A 439 -7.84 -1.57 16.61
N VAL A 440 -8.33 -0.34 16.46
CA VAL A 440 -7.99 0.55 15.34
C VAL A 440 -6.49 0.83 15.31
N VAL A 441 -5.90 1.29 16.41
CA VAL A 441 -4.45 1.54 16.54
C VAL A 441 -3.67 0.30 16.14
N LYS A 442 -4.01 -0.88 16.69
CA LYS A 442 -3.30 -2.12 16.39
C LYS A 442 -3.37 -2.47 14.91
N SER A 443 -4.54 -2.39 14.30
CA SER A 443 -4.71 -2.67 12.87
C SER A 443 -3.88 -1.73 11.98
N VAL A 444 -3.85 -0.44 12.31
CA VAL A 444 -3.04 0.56 11.59
C VAL A 444 -1.55 0.25 11.81
N MET A 445 -1.11 0.01 13.04
CA MET A 445 0.29 -0.28 13.37
C MET A 445 0.83 -1.50 12.64
N ILE A 446 0.03 -2.57 12.49
CA ILE A 446 0.42 -3.76 11.71
C ILE A 446 0.71 -3.38 10.25
N LYS A 447 -0.18 -2.61 9.61
CA LYS A 447 0.02 -2.16 8.23
C LYS A 447 1.22 -1.24 8.08
N LEU A 448 1.39 -0.30 9.02
CA LEU A 448 2.54 0.59 9.05
C LEU A 448 3.86 -0.18 9.18
N LEU A 449 3.91 -1.16 10.09
CA LEU A 449 5.09 -2.00 10.30
C LEU A 449 5.41 -2.85 9.07
N ASP A 450 4.41 -3.50 8.47
CA ASP A 450 4.59 -4.31 7.26
C ASP A 450 5.18 -3.47 6.11
N ASN A 451 4.61 -2.29 5.84
CA ASN A 451 5.08 -1.41 4.77
C ASN A 451 6.52 -0.91 5.02
N LEU A 452 6.81 -0.38 6.21
CA LEU A 452 8.15 0.11 6.54
C LEU A 452 9.20 -1.01 6.56
N THR A 453 8.81 -2.21 7.00
CA THR A 453 9.69 -3.39 6.97
C THR A 453 10.08 -3.74 5.54
N LYS A 454 9.12 -3.80 4.62
CA LYS A 454 9.40 -4.05 3.20
C LYS A 454 10.35 -3.02 2.59
N ILE A 455 10.20 -1.73 2.92
CA ILE A 455 11.10 -0.68 2.45
C ILE A 455 12.51 -0.88 3.01
N VAL A 456 12.64 -1.11 4.32
CA VAL A 456 13.94 -1.34 4.97
C VAL A 456 14.63 -2.58 4.40
N ASP A 457 13.89 -3.66 4.20
CA ASP A 457 14.42 -4.91 3.65
C ASP A 457 14.85 -4.75 2.19
N ALA A 458 14.13 -3.96 1.39
CA ALA A 458 14.55 -3.62 0.03
C ALA A 458 15.83 -2.75 0.02
N CYS A 459 15.94 -1.79 0.94
CA CYS A 459 17.16 -0.98 1.11
C CYS A 459 18.36 -1.85 1.52
N ASP A 460 18.16 -2.78 2.45
CA ASP A 460 19.18 -3.73 2.86
C ASP A 460 19.58 -4.66 1.71
N GLY A 461 18.60 -5.24 1.01
CA GLY A 461 18.84 -6.07 -0.18
C GLY A 461 19.70 -5.36 -1.22
N PHE A 462 19.38 -4.10 -1.52
CA PHE A 462 20.17 -3.26 -2.42
C PHE A 462 21.58 -2.99 -1.91
N GLN A 463 21.74 -2.68 -0.62
CA GLN A 463 23.05 -2.41 -0.03
C GLN A 463 23.96 -3.65 -0.05
N TYR A 464 23.41 -4.85 0.19
CA TYR A 464 24.19 -6.08 0.22
C TYR A 464 24.45 -6.68 -1.17
N ARG A 465 23.47 -6.62 -2.08
CA ARG A 465 23.54 -7.28 -3.39
C ARG A 465 24.06 -6.35 -4.48
N SER A 466 23.49 -5.16 -4.58
CA SER A 466 23.69 -4.30 -5.76
C SER A 466 24.86 -3.32 -5.61
N VAL A 467 25.13 -2.82 -4.40
CA VAL A 467 26.25 -1.88 -4.16
C VAL A 467 27.61 -2.45 -4.54
N PRO A 468 27.98 -3.69 -4.19
CA PRO A 468 29.25 -4.27 -4.60
C PRO A 468 29.42 -4.31 -6.12
N ASP A 469 28.36 -4.60 -6.86
CA ASP A 469 28.40 -4.65 -8.32
C ASP A 469 28.58 -3.26 -8.94
N PHE A 470 28.01 -2.21 -8.35
CA PHE A 470 28.27 -0.83 -8.78
C PHE A 470 29.72 -0.39 -8.61
N LEU A 471 30.38 -0.86 -7.55
CA LEU A 471 31.75 -0.47 -7.24
C LEU A 471 32.79 -1.15 -8.14
N LYS A 472 32.43 -2.27 -8.79
CA LYS A 472 33.31 -2.98 -9.74
C LYS A 472 33.47 -2.26 -11.07
N VAL A 473 32.54 -1.36 -11.43
CA VAL A 473 32.57 -0.66 -12.72
C VAL A 473 33.61 0.49 -12.70
N PRO A 474 34.50 0.59 -13.71
CA PRO A 474 35.53 1.63 -13.78
C PRO A 474 34.97 3.06 -13.68
N GLY A 475 35.62 3.92 -12.89
CA GLY A 475 35.19 5.32 -12.65
C GLY A 475 34.46 5.57 -11.32
N ALA A 476 34.66 4.69 -10.32
CA ALA A 476 33.95 4.70 -9.04
C ALA A 476 34.19 5.92 -8.12
N GLY A 477 35.22 6.73 -8.35
CA GLY A 477 35.58 7.84 -7.44
C GLY A 477 34.43 8.83 -7.17
N HIS A 478 33.71 9.24 -8.22
CA HIS A 478 32.54 10.13 -8.09
C HIS A 478 31.30 9.40 -7.56
N ARG A 479 31.17 8.10 -7.85
CA ARG A 479 30.04 7.25 -7.39
C ARG A 479 30.04 7.05 -5.89
N ASN A 480 31.22 6.88 -5.29
CA ASN A 480 31.35 6.76 -3.84
C ASN A 480 30.74 7.96 -3.12
N ARG A 481 30.89 9.17 -3.67
CA ARG A 481 30.35 10.39 -3.06
C ARG A 481 28.82 10.35 -2.95
N LEU A 482 28.15 9.83 -3.98
CA LEU A 482 26.69 9.79 -4.08
C LEU A 482 26.09 8.73 -3.15
N LEU A 483 26.84 7.66 -2.87
CA LEU A 483 26.40 6.59 -2.00
C LEU A 483 26.53 6.92 -0.50
N TYR A 484 27.24 7.99 -0.09
CA TYR A 484 27.39 8.32 1.34
C TYR A 484 26.09 8.72 2.03
N ASP A 485 25.16 9.34 1.30
CA ASP A 485 23.87 9.77 1.88
C ASP A 485 22.93 8.59 2.17
N LEU A 486 23.04 7.50 1.40
CA LEU A 486 22.12 6.36 1.50
C LEU A 486 22.19 5.62 2.85
N PRO A 487 23.36 5.22 3.37
CA PRO A 487 23.46 4.55 4.67
C PRO A 487 22.84 5.34 5.81
N GLU A 488 22.93 6.67 5.78
CA GLU A 488 22.34 7.52 6.81
C GLU A 488 20.81 7.46 6.75
N ILE A 489 20.23 7.62 5.57
CA ILE A 489 18.77 7.52 5.37
C ILE A 489 18.27 6.13 5.78
N TYR A 490 18.99 5.06 5.43
CA TYR A 490 18.65 3.69 5.79
C TYR A 490 18.69 3.46 7.30
N ARG A 491 19.72 4.01 7.97
CA ARG A 491 19.84 3.97 9.43
C ARG A 491 18.67 4.70 10.11
N GLU A 492 18.25 5.84 9.57
CA GLU A 492 17.07 6.56 10.06
C GLU A 492 15.79 5.75 9.86
N LEU A 493 15.55 5.16 8.68
CA LEU A 493 14.38 4.29 8.43
C LEU A 493 14.35 3.07 9.37
N LYS A 494 15.50 2.43 9.62
CA LYS A 494 15.62 1.34 10.61
C LYS A 494 15.28 1.79 12.02
N THR A 495 15.66 3.01 12.38
CA THR A 495 15.35 3.59 13.69
C THR A 495 13.85 3.84 13.83
N LEU A 496 13.21 4.41 12.80
CA LEU A 496 11.76 4.60 12.75
C LEU A 496 11.01 3.26 12.84
N ARG A 497 11.49 2.20 12.18
CA ARG A 497 10.93 0.85 12.30
C ARG A 497 10.96 0.34 13.74
N LYS A 498 12.12 0.43 14.40
CA LYS A 498 12.27 0.03 15.81
C LYS A 498 11.41 0.85 16.76
N GLU A 499 11.27 2.15 16.52
CA GLU A 499 10.38 3.01 17.29
C GLU A 499 8.93 2.55 17.14
N LEU A 500 8.49 2.27 15.91
CA LEU A 500 7.15 1.77 15.63
C LEU A 500 6.90 0.38 16.24
N GLU A 501 7.88 -0.53 16.22
CA GLU A 501 7.83 -1.83 16.89
C GLU A 501 7.65 -1.67 18.41
N SER A 502 8.39 -0.73 19.01
CA SER A 502 8.30 -0.44 20.45
C SER A 502 6.93 0.13 20.83
N LEU A 503 6.36 0.98 19.98
CA LEU A 503 5.01 1.52 20.15
C LEU A 503 3.95 0.42 20.00
N ALA A 504 4.09 -0.47 19.02
CA ALA A 504 3.18 -1.60 18.83
C ALA A 504 3.17 -2.51 20.07
N LYS A 505 4.36 -2.84 20.59
CA LYS A 505 4.49 -3.62 21.83
C LYS A 505 3.79 -2.94 23.01
N ARG A 506 3.98 -1.62 23.16
CA ARG A 506 3.33 -0.84 24.22
C ARG A 506 1.79 -0.85 24.08
N VAL A 507 1.27 -0.74 22.87
CA VAL A 507 -0.17 -0.84 22.60
C VAL A 507 -0.71 -2.23 22.95
N ASP A 508 0.03 -3.29 22.66
CA ASP A 508 -0.34 -4.65 23.05
C ASP A 508 -0.33 -4.84 24.58
N GLU A 509 0.67 -4.30 25.27
CA GLU A 509 0.72 -4.28 26.74
C GLU A 509 -0.49 -3.54 27.32
N PHE A 510 -0.86 -2.38 26.76
CA PHE A 510 -2.06 -1.65 27.16
C PHE A 510 -3.35 -2.42 26.90
N ALA A 511 -3.46 -3.10 25.76
CA ALA A 511 -4.61 -3.92 25.43
C ALA A 511 -4.78 -5.06 26.45
N CYS A 512 -3.68 -5.71 26.82
CA CYS A 512 -3.65 -6.79 27.80
C CYS A 512 -4.03 -6.30 29.20
N GLU A 513 -3.41 -5.22 29.67
CA GLU A 513 -3.71 -4.61 30.98
C GLU A 513 -5.18 -4.18 31.06
N ARG A 514 -5.71 -3.56 30.00
CA ARG A 514 -7.11 -3.13 29.96
C ARG A 514 -8.05 -4.32 30.01
N LYS A 515 -7.82 -5.35 29.20
CA LYS A 515 -8.62 -6.60 29.24
C LYS A 515 -8.59 -7.24 30.63
N PHE A 516 -7.42 -7.30 31.27
CA PHE A 516 -7.29 -7.84 32.61
C PHE A 516 -8.12 -7.06 33.64
N ARG A 517 -8.06 -5.72 33.62
CA ARG A 517 -8.87 -4.87 34.52
C ARG A 517 -10.37 -5.04 34.28
N LEU A 518 -10.79 -5.17 33.03
CA LEU A 518 -12.20 -5.41 32.70
C LEU A 518 -12.69 -6.75 33.22
N SER A 519 -11.90 -7.82 33.05
CA SER A 519 -12.21 -9.12 33.64
C SER A 519 -12.32 -9.04 35.16
N LEU A 520 -11.42 -8.30 35.82
CA LEU A 520 -11.48 -8.08 37.27
C LEU A 520 -12.76 -7.34 37.68
N GLN A 521 -13.12 -6.27 36.97
CA GLN A 521 -14.35 -5.51 37.23
C GLN A 521 -15.60 -6.36 36.99
N MET A 522 -15.67 -7.11 35.89
CA MET A 522 -16.79 -8.02 35.59
C MET A 522 -16.95 -9.09 36.66
N ASN A 523 -15.85 -9.62 37.19
CA ASN A 523 -15.88 -10.58 38.29
C ASN A 523 -16.41 -9.94 39.59
N GLN A 524 -16.00 -8.70 39.89
CA GLN A 524 -16.49 -7.95 41.05
C GLN A 524 -17.98 -7.61 40.92
N THR A 525 -18.43 -7.10 39.78
CA THR A 525 -19.85 -6.81 39.53
C THR A 525 -20.69 -8.08 39.54
N GLY A 526 -20.16 -9.17 38.98
CA GLY A 526 -20.80 -10.49 39.04
C GLY A 526 -20.96 -10.99 40.48
N SER A 527 -19.94 -10.81 41.33
CA SER A 527 -20.03 -11.16 42.75
C SER A 527 -21.05 -10.30 43.50
N LEU A 528 -21.11 -9.00 43.20
CA LEU A 528 -22.07 -8.07 43.80
C LEU A 528 -23.50 -8.41 43.37
N HIS A 529 -23.70 -8.72 42.09
CA HIS A 529 -25.01 -9.10 41.57
C HIS A 529 -25.50 -10.42 42.18
N ARG A 530 -24.61 -11.40 42.39
CA ARG A 530 -24.96 -12.64 43.12
C ARG A 530 -25.38 -12.34 44.56
N ALA A 531 -24.61 -11.54 45.28
CA ALA A 531 -24.94 -11.14 46.65
C ALA A 531 -26.28 -10.38 46.74
N LEU A 532 -26.56 -9.48 45.79
CA LEU A 532 -27.82 -8.77 45.71
C LEU A 532 -29.00 -9.72 45.40
N THR A 533 -28.79 -10.69 44.52
CA THR A 533 -29.79 -11.70 44.17
C THR A 533 -30.08 -12.61 45.36
N GLU A 534 -29.05 -12.99 46.12
CA GLU A 534 -29.20 -13.75 47.37
C GLU A 534 -29.99 -12.97 48.42
N ALA A 535 -29.66 -11.69 48.64
CA ALA A 535 -30.40 -10.82 49.56
C ALA A 535 -31.85 -10.60 49.12
N SER A 536 -32.10 -10.44 47.82
CA SER A 536 -33.46 -10.34 47.27
C SER A 536 -34.26 -11.63 47.46
N ASN A 537 -33.62 -12.79 47.30
CA ASN A 537 -34.25 -14.08 47.57
C ASN A 537 -34.57 -14.26 49.06
N GLU A 538 -33.72 -13.78 49.96
CA GLU A 538 -33.98 -13.78 51.39
C GLU A 538 -35.15 -12.86 51.76
N LEU A 539 -35.19 -11.65 51.19
CA LEU A 539 -36.34 -10.73 51.32
C LEU A 539 -37.63 -11.34 50.78
N ALA A 540 -37.59 -12.04 49.65
CA ALA A 540 -38.75 -12.73 49.10
C ALA A 540 -39.25 -13.85 50.04
N LYS A 541 -38.35 -14.61 50.67
CA LYS A 541 -38.71 -15.61 51.68
C LYS A 541 -39.35 -14.97 52.92
N ASN A 542 -38.76 -13.89 53.43
CA ASN A 542 -39.28 -13.17 54.60
C ASN A 542 -40.63 -12.51 54.31
N ASN A 543 -40.81 -11.92 53.12
CA ASN A 543 -42.10 -11.38 52.69
C ASN A 543 -43.14 -12.49 52.51
N GLY A 544 -42.75 -13.66 52.03
CA GLY A 544 -43.64 -14.84 51.98
C GLY A 544 -44.12 -15.24 53.37
N ALA A 545 -43.23 -15.27 54.36
CA ALA A 545 -43.58 -15.57 55.75
C ALA A 545 -44.50 -14.49 56.36
N LEU A 546 -44.19 -13.20 56.14
CA LEU A 546 -45.00 -12.08 56.63
C LEU A 546 -46.39 -12.04 55.96
N ALA A 547 -46.47 -12.30 54.66
CA ALA A 547 -47.74 -12.43 53.95
C ALA A 547 -48.56 -13.60 54.52
N GLY A 548 -47.92 -14.74 54.82
CA GLY A 548 -48.57 -15.86 55.50
C GLY A 548 -49.13 -15.49 56.87
N ILE A 549 -48.36 -14.78 57.71
CA ILE A 549 -48.82 -14.30 59.03
C ILE A 549 -49.98 -13.30 58.88
N THR A 550 -49.84 -12.35 57.96
CA THR A 550 -50.86 -11.31 57.72
C THR A 550 -52.18 -11.93 57.25
N LEU A 551 -52.10 -12.89 56.32
CA LEU A 551 -53.25 -13.63 55.82
C LEU A 551 -53.88 -14.46 56.94
N LEU A 552 -53.09 -15.27 57.66
CA LEU A 552 -53.60 -16.23 58.64
C LEU A 552 -54.18 -15.57 59.91
N TYR A 553 -53.59 -14.47 60.36
CA TYR A 553 -53.94 -13.86 61.65
C TYR A 553 -54.61 -12.49 61.52
N CYS A 554 -54.13 -11.62 60.63
CA CYS A 554 -54.65 -10.25 60.55
C CYS A 554 -55.96 -10.18 59.75
N SER A 555 -56.10 -10.96 58.68
CA SER A 555 -57.32 -10.97 57.83
C SER A 555 -58.58 -11.36 58.61
N PRO A 556 -58.61 -12.49 59.37
CA PRO A 556 -59.80 -12.90 60.10
C PRO A 556 -60.18 -11.91 61.22
N ILE A 557 -59.18 -11.34 61.90
CA ILE A 557 -59.38 -10.36 62.97
C ILE A 557 -59.95 -9.07 62.41
N ALA A 558 -59.39 -8.56 61.30
CA ALA A 558 -59.86 -7.33 60.67
C ALA A 558 -61.26 -7.49 60.08
N LEU A 559 -61.54 -8.61 59.40
CA LEU A 559 -62.87 -8.94 58.89
C LEU A 559 -63.89 -9.08 60.03
N GLY A 560 -63.52 -9.80 61.09
CA GLY A 560 -64.34 -9.91 62.30
C GLY A 560 -64.63 -8.55 62.92
N ALA A 561 -63.62 -7.68 63.05
CA ALA A 561 -63.79 -6.35 63.62
C ALA A 561 -64.68 -5.46 62.73
N GLY A 562 -64.51 -5.55 61.41
CA GLY A 562 -65.35 -4.84 60.43
C GLY A 562 -66.82 -5.26 60.52
N ILE A 563 -67.09 -6.57 60.57
CA ILE A 563 -68.45 -7.12 60.71
C ILE A 563 -69.07 -6.65 62.03
N PHE A 564 -68.34 -6.69 63.13
CA PHE A 564 -68.86 -6.25 64.45
C PHE A 564 -68.96 -4.72 64.60
N SER A 565 -68.28 -3.95 63.75
CA SER A 565 -68.37 -2.48 63.70
C SER A 565 -69.49 -1.96 62.79
N MET A 566 -70.17 -2.82 62.02
CA MET A 566 -71.34 -2.42 61.22
C MET A 566 -72.51 -2.00 62.12
N ASP A 567 -73.47 -1.24 61.60
CA ASP A 567 -74.62 -0.75 62.38
C ASP A 567 -75.57 -1.91 62.78
N GLU A 568 -76.24 -1.79 63.92
CA GLU A 568 -76.98 -2.87 64.60
C GLU A 568 -78.19 -3.37 63.78
N ASN A 569 -78.68 -2.51 62.88
CA ASN A 569 -79.78 -2.83 61.98
C ASN A 569 -79.41 -3.80 60.85
N VAL A 570 -78.11 -4.04 60.59
CA VAL A 570 -77.63 -4.82 59.43
C VAL A 570 -77.36 -6.29 59.77
N ILE A 571 -77.03 -6.61 61.03
CA ILE A 571 -76.67 -7.98 61.45
C ILE A 571 -77.51 -8.36 62.67
N GLN A 572 -78.73 -8.87 62.43
CA GLN A 572 -79.67 -9.22 63.50
C GLN A 572 -79.41 -10.61 64.10
N SER A 573 -78.53 -11.43 63.49
CA SER A 573 -78.42 -12.86 63.78
C SER A 573 -77.29 -13.24 64.74
N ILE A 574 -76.37 -12.32 65.05
CA ILE A 574 -75.18 -12.61 65.86
C ILE A 574 -75.13 -11.66 67.07
N PRO A 575 -75.22 -12.16 68.31
CA PRO A 575 -75.19 -11.31 69.50
C PRO A 575 -73.83 -10.61 69.62
N ARG A 576 -73.77 -9.32 69.94
CA ARG A 576 -72.52 -8.55 70.09
C ARG A 576 -71.82 -8.79 71.43
N THR A 577 -71.45 -10.03 71.69
CA THR A 577 -70.64 -10.38 72.86
C THR A 577 -69.20 -10.64 72.45
N PHE A 578 -68.26 -10.48 73.38
CA PHE A 578 -66.86 -10.81 73.11
C PHE A 578 -66.69 -12.27 72.64
N GLY A 579 -67.53 -13.19 73.14
CA GLY A 579 -67.49 -14.60 72.77
C GLY A 579 -67.85 -14.89 71.30
N SER A 580 -68.84 -14.19 70.74
CA SER A 580 -69.24 -14.36 69.34
C SER A 580 -68.23 -13.75 68.37
N PHE A 581 -67.57 -12.64 68.74
CA PHE A 581 -66.45 -12.10 67.98
C PHE A 581 -65.30 -13.10 67.88
N MET A 582 -64.94 -13.74 68.99
CA MET A 582 -63.90 -14.78 69.01
C MET A 582 -64.30 -15.99 68.17
N ALA A 583 -65.55 -16.46 68.27
CA ALA A 583 -66.05 -17.59 67.49
C ALA A 583 -66.06 -17.29 65.97
N LEU A 584 -66.47 -16.08 65.56
CA LEU A 584 -66.47 -15.67 64.15
C LEU A 584 -65.05 -15.54 63.59
N THR A 585 -64.13 -14.96 64.37
CA THR A 585 -62.72 -14.81 63.97
C THR A 585 -62.05 -16.17 63.77
N VAL A 586 -62.30 -17.13 64.66
CA VAL A 586 -61.83 -18.53 64.52
C VAL A 586 -62.49 -19.21 63.31
N GLY A 587 -63.80 -19.02 63.12
CA GLY A 587 -64.53 -19.58 61.97
C GLY A 587 -64.01 -19.06 60.63
N LEU A 588 -63.75 -17.76 60.51
CA LEU A 588 -63.15 -17.15 59.32
C LEU A 588 -61.72 -17.64 59.08
N GLY A 589 -60.92 -17.79 60.15
CA GLY A 589 -59.57 -18.35 60.04
C GLY A 589 -59.55 -19.80 59.55
N ILE A 590 -60.47 -20.65 60.06
CA ILE A 590 -60.61 -22.03 59.58
C ILE A 590 -61.10 -22.05 58.12
N PHE A 591 -62.07 -21.19 57.77
CA PHE A 591 -62.58 -21.11 56.40
C PHE A 591 -61.50 -20.65 55.40
N GLU A 592 -60.65 -19.70 55.76
CA GLU A 592 -59.52 -19.27 54.91
C GLU A 592 -58.47 -20.39 54.75
N VAL A 593 -58.15 -21.14 55.81
CA VAL A 593 -57.17 -22.24 55.76
C VAL A 593 -57.66 -23.45 54.97
N PHE A 594 -58.91 -23.87 55.15
CA PHE A 594 -59.44 -25.07 54.52
C PHE A 594 -60.21 -24.81 53.22
N GLY A 595 -60.79 -23.61 53.05
CA GLY A 595 -61.52 -23.22 51.84
C GLY A 595 -60.61 -22.86 50.66
N SER A 596 -59.34 -22.51 50.92
CA SER A 596 -58.39 -22.16 49.85
C SER A 596 -57.85 -23.37 49.08
N ASP A 597 -57.83 -24.56 49.69
CA ASP A 597 -57.37 -25.80 49.04
C ASP A 597 -58.38 -26.37 48.02
N GLU A 598 -59.68 -26.07 48.16
CA GLU A 598 -60.71 -26.55 47.22
C GLU A 598 -61.09 -25.54 46.12
N ILE A 599 -60.77 -24.25 46.27
CA ILE A 599 -61.28 -23.19 45.37
C ILE A 599 -60.24 -22.71 44.33
N TRP A 600 -58.93 -23.01 44.47
CA TRP A 600 -57.91 -22.54 43.51
C TRP A 600 -56.88 -23.60 43.03
N PRO A 601 -57.27 -24.58 42.19
CA PRO A 601 -56.35 -25.59 41.66
C PRO A 601 -55.40 -25.10 40.53
N LEU A 602 -55.23 -23.79 40.31
CA LEU A 602 -54.49 -23.24 39.16
C LEU A 602 -53.33 -22.32 39.57
N ARG A 603 -52.24 -22.89 40.11
CA ARG A 603 -50.85 -22.51 39.77
C ARG A 603 -49.84 -23.41 40.50
N LYS A 604 -49.57 -24.59 39.94
CA LYS A 604 -48.24 -25.20 40.13
C LYS A 604 -47.30 -24.55 39.11
N PRO A 605 -46.23 -23.84 39.52
CA PRO A 605 -45.22 -23.42 38.56
C PRO A 605 -44.61 -24.69 37.95
N SER A 606 -44.63 -24.77 36.62
CA SER A 606 -44.13 -25.93 35.89
C SER A 606 -42.62 -26.04 36.04
N GLU A 607 -42.19 -27.04 36.80
CA GLU A 607 -40.82 -27.46 37.07
C GLU A 607 -40.14 -28.13 35.84
N LYS A 608 -40.34 -27.58 34.63
CA LYS A 608 -39.91 -28.22 33.37
C LYS A 608 -39.15 -27.33 32.37
N GLN A 609 -38.66 -26.14 32.72
CA GLN A 609 -37.85 -25.33 31.79
C GLN A 609 -36.36 -25.14 32.13
N ASP A 610 -35.83 -25.70 33.21
CA ASP A 610 -34.40 -25.63 33.54
C ASP A 610 -33.53 -26.74 32.90
N LYS A 611 -34.03 -27.46 31.89
CA LYS A 611 -33.28 -28.50 31.15
C LYS A 611 -33.00 -28.19 29.67
N LEU A 612 -33.17 -26.94 29.21
CA LEU A 612 -32.98 -26.59 27.79
C LEU A 612 -31.89 -25.55 27.50
N PHE A 613 -31.09 -25.11 28.48
CA PHE A 613 -30.01 -24.13 28.25
C PHE A 613 -28.69 -24.46 28.97
N GLY A 614 -28.32 -25.74 29.03
CA GLY A 614 -27.05 -26.16 29.62
C GLY A 614 -26.47 -27.38 28.93
N ASP A 615 -26.14 -27.25 27.65
CA ASP A 615 -25.17 -28.10 26.93
C ASP A 615 -24.90 -27.48 25.54
N ASN A 616 -24.02 -26.48 25.51
CA ASN A 616 -23.29 -26.06 24.31
C ASN A 616 -22.01 -25.33 24.76
N ALA A 617 -21.13 -26.07 25.44
CA ALA A 617 -19.73 -25.72 25.54
C ALA A 617 -19.02 -26.36 24.34
N THR A 618 -18.87 -25.56 23.29
CA THR A 618 -18.16 -25.91 22.07
C THR A 618 -16.69 -26.16 22.40
N SER A 619 -16.23 -27.36 22.05
CA SER A 619 -14.83 -27.69 21.87
C SER A 619 -14.19 -26.76 20.82
N LEU A 620 -13.13 -26.05 21.20
CA LEU A 620 -12.14 -25.51 20.29
C LEU A 620 -11.30 -26.65 19.72
N PRO A 621 -11.14 -26.79 18.39
CA PRO A 621 -10.03 -27.54 17.84
C PRO A 621 -8.79 -26.64 17.78
N SER A 622 -7.67 -27.26 18.11
CA SER A 622 -6.32 -26.81 17.79
C SER A 622 -6.12 -26.60 16.29
N SER A 623 -5.62 -25.43 15.92
CA SER A 623 -4.75 -25.20 14.75
C SER A 623 -3.71 -24.18 15.13
#